data_AF-A0A3D4H6U5-F1
#
_entry.id   AF-A0A3D4H6U5-F1
#
_cell.length_a   1.000
_cell.length_b   1.000
_cell.length_c   1.000
_cell.angle_alpha   90.00
_cell.angle_beta   90.00
_cell.angle_gamma   90.00
#
_symmetry.space_group_name_H-M   'P 1'
#
loop_
_entity.id
_entity.type
_entity.pdbx_description
1 polymer ?
#
loop_
_entity_poly.entity_id
_entity_poly.type
_entity_poly.pdbx_seq_one_letter_code
_entity_poly.pdbx_strand_id
1 'polypeptide(L)'
;MNSSQSDRLLNTEHRLLITGFLALWLCAFSHAAPPEALLPESHRSLFETYCYECHDSVIEEGEVNLETISFNIGEDIASAELWQKILNSLNSGEMPPEEEPQIPNAEKTVFLDDLSNQLVVARKLMSDSGGEITMRRLNRREYVNTIEHLTGASVDVSNLPADGGAGTFDTVGASLFISSDQFEQYLKIGRAAIDESFARQAARQQGLKVIRVEPENTVNPQSHDKMRALEDTRERFLAWKAGVDKAIAAPENREIVAKIFNEDPRLDPKDFAAAGYRFYIYAQQLKGAPNPTDFGFTDDNKAVFSYNGGYERTYHLIKRYAELPHSDRGTYLKVAWGIQRLDISPDPKDLPPGTYKLRVRAGTVEGSDPSRHFFELGHPQRVNGVPYGFAGRPISGHQVTGTIDNPEIIETQIKIGAHTPREFGIQEKQPTNT
;
A
#
# COMPACT_ATOMS: atom_id res chain seq x y z
N MET A 1 25.98 -32.54 -90.40
CA MET A 1 26.99 -31.64 -90.99
C MET A 1 27.35 -30.64 -89.89
N ASN A 2 28.45 -30.88 -89.16
CA ASN A 2 29.76 -30.17 -89.27
C ASN A 2 29.61 -28.65 -89.25
N SER A 3 30.33 -27.83 -88.47
CA SER A 3 31.63 -27.93 -87.79
C SER A 3 31.62 -27.04 -86.53
N SER A 4 32.26 -27.38 -85.40
CA SER A 4 33.70 -27.35 -85.10
C SER A 4 34.34 -25.94 -85.06
N GLN A 5 34.95 -25.69 -83.89
CA GLN A 5 36.14 -24.87 -83.60
C GLN A 5 36.09 -23.33 -83.65
N SER A 6 36.16 -22.73 -82.44
CA SER A 6 37.22 -21.77 -82.12
C SER A 6 37.42 -21.70 -80.61
N ASP A 7 38.21 -22.65 -80.10
CA ASP A 7 38.93 -22.54 -78.83
C ASP A 7 39.92 -21.37 -78.86
N ARG A 8 40.33 -20.98 -77.65
CA ARG A 8 41.48 -20.11 -77.29
C ARG A 8 41.17 -18.63 -77.33
N LEU A 9 40.89 -18.09 -76.15
CA LEU A 9 41.75 -17.11 -75.48
C LEU A 9 41.24 -16.97 -74.04
N LEU A 10 42.15 -16.68 -73.10
CA LEU A 10 41.90 -16.32 -71.69
C LEU A 10 41.90 -17.47 -70.67
N ASN A 11 43.03 -18.18 -70.61
CA ASN A 11 43.61 -18.51 -69.29
C ASN A 11 44.10 -17.21 -68.63
N THR A 12 44.19 -17.24 -67.29
CA THR A 12 45.18 -16.56 -66.40
C THR A 12 44.65 -15.59 -65.33
N GLU A 13 43.58 -15.89 -64.57
CA GLU A 13 43.24 -15.07 -63.37
C GLU A 13 42.59 -15.86 -62.18
N HIS A 14 42.77 -17.18 -62.08
CA HIS A 14 42.14 -17.99 -61.00
C HIS A 14 43.11 -18.81 -60.14
N ARG A 15 44.30 -18.26 -59.85
CA ARG A 15 45.29 -18.92 -58.97
C ARG A 15 45.69 -18.14 -57.72
N LEU A 16 44.95 -17.11 -57.33
CA LEU A 16 45.27 -16.30 -56.15
C LEU A 16 44.08 -16.08 -55.19
N LEU A 17 43.25 -17.10 -54.94
CA LEU A 17 42.20 -17.04 -53.92
C LEU A 17 42.04 -18.36 -53.14
N ILE A 18 43.14 -19.08 -52.88
CA ILE A 18 43.15 -20.28 -52.03
C ILE A 18 44.35 -20.22 -51.07
N THR A 19 44.51 -19.11 -50.34
CA THR A 19 45.45 -18.98 -49.22
C THR A 19 44.94 -17.94 -48.21
N GLY A 20 43.65 -17.98 -47.89
CA GLY A 20 43.02 -17.01 -46.98
C GLY A 20 41.84 -17.56 -46.18
N PHE A 21 41.72 -18.87 -46.03
CA PHE A 21 40.58 -19.50 -45.34
C PHE A 21 40.97 -20.60 -44.34
N LEU A 22 42.25 -20.64 -43.92
CA LEU A 22 42.76 -21.64 -42.98
C LEU A 22 43.40 -21.04 -41.71
N ALA A 23 43.15 -19.77 -41.44
CA ALA A 23 43.65 -19.06 -40.26
C ALA A 23 42.54 -18.53 -39.33
N LEU A 24 41.32 -19.08 -39.44
CA LEU A 24 40.18 -18.72 -38.58
C LEU A 24 39.46 -19.97 -38.03
N TRP A 25 40.24 -21.00 -37.68
CA TRP A 25 39.72 -22.23 -37.05
C TRP A 25 40.56 -22.61 -35.82
N LEU A 26 40.85 -21.61 -34.99
CA LEU A 26 41.32 -21.78 -33.60
C LEU A 26 40.67 -20.70 -32.74
N CYS A 27 39.34 -20.61 -32.78
CA CYS A 27 38.61 -20.10 -31.62
C CYS A 27 38.66 -21.21 -30.58
N ALA A 28 39.52 -21.03 -29.57
CA ALA A 28 39.49 -21.82 -28.36
C ALA A 28 38.06 -21.82 -27.81
N PHE A 29 37.46 -23.00 -27.72
CA PHE A 29 36.35 -23.23 -26.80
C PHE A 29 36.92 -23.10 -25.39
N SER A 30 37.03 -21.88 -24.88
CA SER A 30 37.08 -21.65 -23.45
C SER A 30 35.73 -22.09 -22.90
N HIS A 31 35.60 -23.37 -22.53
CA HIS A 31 34.55 -23.80 -21.61
C HIS A 31 34.81 -23.00 -20.33
N ALA A 32 33.96 -22.01 -20.07
CA ALA A 32 33.89 -21.43 -18.74
C ALA A 32 33.65 -22.59 -17.77
N ALA A 33 34.44 -22.67 -16.70
CA ALA A 33 34.22 -23.66 -15.67
C ALA A 33 32.75 -23.58 -15.22
N PRO A 34 32.08 -24.73 -14.99
CA PRO A 34 30.72 -24.71 -14.46
C PRO A 34 30.70 -23.83 -13.20
N PRO A 35 29.66 -23.01 -13.01
CA PRO A 35 29.58 -22.18 -11.82
C PRO A 35 29.56 -23.11 -10.60
N GLU A 36 30.46 -22.88 -9.64
CA GLU A 36 30.51 -23.63 -8.38
C GLU A 36 30.04 -22.69 -7.26
N ALA A 37 29.19 -23.20 -6.36
CA ALA A 37 28.68 -22.44 -5.23
C ALA A 37 29.61 -22.59 -4.02
N LEU A 38 30.82 -22.02 -4.13
CA LEU A 38 31.86 -22.11 -3.12
C LEU A 38 31.90 -20.86 -2.26
N LEU A 39 31.82 -21.04 -0.94
CA LEU A 39 32.05 -19.95 0.01
C LEU A 39 33.56 -19.71 0.17
N PRO A 40 34.02 -18.45 0.24
CA PRO A 40 35.43 -18.15 0.43
C PRO A 40 36.01 -18.79 1.71
N GLU A 41 37.12 -19.50 1.57
CA GLU A 41 37.85 -20.14 2.67
C GLU A 41 38.32 -19.15 3.75
N SER A 42 38.43 -17.86 3.40
CA SER A 42 38.72 -16.79 4.36
C SER A 42 37.70 -16.68 5.50
N HIS A 43 36.50 -17.21 5.33
CA HIS A 43 35.45 -17.20 6.36
C HIS A 43 35.63 -18.28 7.42
N ARG A 44 36.58 -19.22 7.28
CA ARG A 44 36.83 -20.25 8.32
C ARG A 44 37.17 -19.66 9.68
N SER A 45 37.92 -18.55 9.72
CA SER A 45 38.29 -17.91 10.99
C SER A 45 37.07 -17.40 11.77
N LEU A 46 36.00 -16.99 11.08
CA LEU A 46 34.75 -16.57 11.70
C LEU A 46 34.10 -17.77 12.42
N PHE A 47 34.09 -18.94 11.79
CA PHE A 47 33.52 -20.16 12.37
C PHE A 47 34.31 -20.63 13.59
N GLU A 48 35.64 -20.61 13.50
CA GLU A 48 36.53 -20.95 14.61
C GLU A 48 36.34 -20.03 15.83
N THR A 49 36.04 -18.76 15.59
CA THR A 49 35.94 -17.75 16.66
C THR A 49 34.55 -17.66 17.27
N TYR A 50 33.49 -17.82 16.47
CA TYR A 50 32.13 -17.45 16.87
C TYR A 50 31.10 -18.57 16.73
N CYS A 51 31.46 -19.74 16.17
CA CYS A 51 30.49 -20.81 15.89
C CYS A 51 30.84 -22.14 16.57
N TYR A 52 32.11 -22.55 16.54
CA TYR A 52 32.49 -23.89 17.02
C TYR A 52 32.39 -24.08 18.53
N GLU A 53 32.41 -23.02 19.33
CA GLU A 53 32.26 -23.15 20.79
C GLU A 53 30.91 -23.78 21.19
N CYS A 54 29.85 -23.61 20.38
CA CYS A 54 28.53 -24.22 20.62
C CYS A 54 28.18 -25.31 19.60
N HIS A 55 28.70 -25.22 18.38
CA HIS A 55 28.35 -26.09 17.26
C HIS A 55 29.51 -26.98 16.79
N ASP A 56 30.33 -27.48 17.70
CA ASP A 56 31.33 -28.51 17.41
C ASP A 56 30.74 -29.93 17.44
N SER A 57 31.58 -30.93 17.16
CA SER A 57 31.22 -32.35 17.20
C SER A 57 30.98 -32.93 18.60
N VAL A 58 31.14 -32.15 19.67
CA VAL A 58 31.00 -32.60 21.06
C VAL A 58 29.74 -32.03 21.71
N ILE A 59 29.48 -30.74 21.50
CA ILE A 59 28.38 -29.97 22.10
C ILE A 59 27.14 -30.05 21.22
N GLU A 60 27.28 -29.90 19.90
CA GLU A 60 26.19 -29.96 18.90
C GLU A 60 24.92 -29.21 19.34
N GLU A 61 25.05 -27.96 19.79
CA GLU A 61 23.90 -27.21 20.29
C GLU A 61 22.82 -27.06 19.22
N GLY A 62 21.57 -27.37 19.60
CA GLY A 62 20.44 -27.42 18.67
C GLY A 62 20.49 -28.55 17.64
N GLU A 63 21.24 -29.63 17.91
CA GLU A 63 21.48 -30.75 16.99
C GLU A 63 22.22 -30.32 15.70
N VAL A 64 23.07 -29.30 15.80
CA VAL A 64 23.82 -28.74 14.67
C VAL A 64 25.32 -28.82 14.94
N ASN A 65 26.02 -29.51 14.03
CA ASN A 65 27.48 -29.61 13.98
C ASN A 65 28.00 -28.86 12.75
N LEU A 66 28.83 -27.84 12.98
CA LEU A 66 29.41 -27.00 11.93
C LEU A 66 30.88 -27.32 11.63
N GLU A 67 31.57 -28.14 12.44
CA GLU A 67 32.98 -28.49 12.18
C GLU A 67 33.16 -29.26 10.87
N THR A 68 32.15 -30.03 10.48
CA THR A 68 32.19 -30.89 9.29
C THR A 68 31.50 -30.25 8.08
N ILE A 69 31.02 -29.00 8.20
CA ILE A 69 30.28 -28.35 7.13
C ILE A 69 31.16 -28.13 5.89
N SER A 70 30.65 -28.52 4.72
CA SER A 70 31.29 -28.25 3.44
C SER A 70 31.11 -26.79 3.06
N PHE A 71 32.20 -26.12 2.68
CA PHE A 71 32.15 -24.77 2.10
C PHE A 71 31.71 -24.79 0.63
N ASN A 72 31.49 -25.98 0.06
CA ASN A 72 30.75 -26.16 -1.18
C ASN A 72 29.25 -26.24 -0.87
N ILE A 73 28.59 -25.08 -0.92
CA ILE A 73 27.15 -24.95 -0.63
C ILE A 73 26.31 -25.75 -1.62
N GLY A 74 26.79 -25.89 -2.86
CA GLY A 74 26.11 -26.58 -3.95
C GLY A 74 26.33 -28.09 -3.99
N GLU A 75 26.99 -28.69 -3.00
CA GLU A 75 27.31 -30.12 -2.97
C GLU A 75 26.05 -31.00 -2.96
N ASP A 76 25.10 -30.70 -2.09
CA ASP A 76 23.82 -31.39 -1.97
C ASP A 76 22.76 -30.51 -1.30
N ILE A 77 21.48 -30.91 -1.38
CA ILE A 77 20.33 -30.14 -0.86
C ILE A 77 20.43 -29.93 0.65
N ALA A 78 20.86 -30.93 1.42
CA ALA A 78 20.95 -30.80 2.88
C ALA A 78 22.02 -29.78 3.28
N SER A 79 23.16 -29.77 2.56
CA SER A 79 24.20 -28.76 2.72
C SER A 79 23.67 -27.35 2.44
N ALA A 80 22.96 -27.15 1.32
CA ALA A 80 22.36 -25.86 0.99
C ALA A 80 21.29 -25.39 2.00
N GLU A 81 20.47 -26.31 2.51
CA GLU A 81 19.48 -26.02 3.55
C GLU A 81 20.13 -25.62 4.88
N LEU A 82 21.21 -26.29 5.28
CA LEU A 82 21.97 -25.96 6.48
C LEU A 82 22.57 -24.55 6.36
N TRP A 83 23.18 -24.22 5.22
CA TRP A 83 23.70 -22.88 4.93
C TRP A 83 22.60 -21.81 4.93
N GLN A 84 21.40 -22.12 4.42
CA GLN A 84 20.25 -21.21 4.47
C GLN A 84 19.78 -20.96 5.92
N LYS A 85 19.84 -21.96 6.80
CA LYS A 85 19.55 -21.79 8.24
C LYS A 85 20.56 -20.87 8.91
N ILE A 86 21.86 -21.08 8.65
CA ILE A 86 22.93 -20.20 9.16
C ILE A 86 22.69 -18.74 8.73
N LEU A 87 22.38 -18.52 7.44
CA LEU A 87 22.03 -17.19 6.93
C LEU A 87 20.85 -16.56 7.69
N ASN A 88 19.81 -17.34 7.96
CA ASN A 88 18.61 -16.86 8.65
C ASN A 88 18.89 -16.51 10.11
N SER A 89 19.56 -17.38 10.87
CA SER A 89 19.89 -17.16 12.29
C SER A 89 20.82 -15.97 12.51
N LEU A 90 21.75 -15.72 11.58
CA LEU A 90 22.59 -14.53 11.63
C LEU A 90 21.81 -13.25 11.28
N ASN A 91 20.90 -13.31 10.31
CA ASN A 91 20.07 -12.16 9.92
C ASN A 91 19.02 -11.80 10.97
N SER A 92 18.46 -12.79 11.68
CA SER A 92 17.53 -12.57 12.80
C SER A 92 18.24 -12.04 14.05
N GLY A 93 19.57 -12.18 14.12
CA GLY A 93 20.35 -11.83 15.31
C GLY A 93 20.21 -12.85 16.44
N GLU A 94 19.68 -14.04 16.15
CA GLU A 94 19.61 -15.15 17.09
C GLU A 94 20.99 -15.73 17.41
N MET A 95 21.94 -15.62 16.46
CA MET A 95 23.30 -16.12 16.62
C MET A 95 24.36 -15.03 16.35
N PRO A 96 25.46 -15.00 17.13
CA PRO A 96 25.65 -15.71 18.41
C PRO A 96 24.71 -15.20 19.53
N PRO A 97 24.41 -15.99 20.59
CA PRO A 97 23.61 -15.55 21.75
C PRO A 97 24.20 -14.32 22.45
N GLU A 98 23.37 -13.55 23.17
CA GLU A 98 23.79 -12.28 23.80
C GLU A 98 24.96 -12.45 24.79
N GLU A 99 25.09 -13.62 25.40
CA GLU A 99 26.15 -13.97 26.35
C GLU A 99 27.49 -14.32 25.69
N GLU A 100 27.50 -14.58 24.38
CA GLU A 100 28.67 -15.01 23.61
C GLU A 100 29.32 -13.87 22.82
N PRO A 101 30.61 -13.98 22.45
CA PRO A 101 31.28 -13.02 21.59
C PRO A 101 30.52 -12.76 20.29
N GLN A 102 30.11 -11.51 20.07
CA GLN A 102 29.35 -11.11 18.89
C GLN A 102 30.27 -10.87 17.68
N ILE A 103 29.80 -11.28 16.49
CA ILE A 103 30.54 -11.03 15.23
C ILE A 103 30.53 -9.52 14.93
N PRO A 104 31.69 -8.89 14.68
CA PRO A 104 31.77 -7.49 14.29
C PRO A 104 30.94 -7.19 13.03
N ASN A 105 30.18 -6.09 13.04
CA ASN A 105 29.25 -5.74 11.94
C ASN A 105 29.90 -5.76 10.55
N ALA A 106 31.15 -5.30 10.41
CA ALA A 106 31.85 -5.26 9.13
C ALA A 106 32.12 -6.69 8.60
N GLU A 107 32.59 -7.59 9.46
CA GLU A 107 32.88 -8.97 9.12
C GLU A 107 31.59 -9.76 8.84
N LYS A 108 30.57 -9.57 9.69
CA LYS A 108 29.22 -10.14 9.51
C LYS A 108 28.61 -9.72 8.17
N THR A 109 28.73 -8.46 7.79
CA THR A 109 28.16 -7.96 6.53
C THR A 109 28.83 -8.61 5.32
N VAL A 110 30.16 -8.72 5.30
CA VAL A 110 30.89 -9.37 4.20
C VAL A 110 30.52 -10.84 4.08
N PHE A 111 30.47 -11.55 5.21
CA PHE A 111 30.07 -12.96 5.24
C PHE A 111 28.65 -13.17 4.71
N LEU A 112 27.68 -12.36 5.17
CA LEU A 112 26.28 -12.50 4.77
C LEU A 112 26.08 -12.18 3.28
N ASP A 113 26.83 -11.22 2.73
CA ASP A 113 26.78 -10.90 1.30
C ASP A 113 27.32 -12.06 0.44
N ASP A 114 28.51 -12.58 0.79
CA ASP A 114 29.09 -13.74 0.11
C ASP A 114 28.17 -14.97 0.19
N LEU A 115 27.67 -15.28 1.39
CA LEU A 115 26.77 -16.40 1.61
C LEU A 115 25.47 -16.25 0.81
N SER A 116 24.87 -15.06 0.79
CA SER A 116 23.66 -14.78 0.02
C SER A 116 23.89 -14.97 -1.48
N ASN A 117 25.03 -14.48 -2.00
CA ASN A 117 25.39 -14.63 -3.40
C ASN A 117 25.63 -16.10 -3.77
N GLN A 118 26.34 -16.87 -2.94
CA GLN A 118 26.59 -18.28 -3.20
C GLN A 118 25.34 -19.15 -3.07
N LEU A 119 24.42 -18.83 -2.15
CA LEU A 119 23.11 -19.50 -2.08
C LEU A 119 22.25 -19.27 -3.34
N VAL A 120 22.39 -18.11 -3.99
CA VAL A 120 21.75 -17.86 -5.30
C VAL A 120 22.36 -18.76 -6.38
N VAL A 121 23.69 -18.94 -6.38
CA VAL A 121 24.38 -19.84 -7.32
C VAL A 121 24.00 -21.30 -7.06
N ALA A 122 24.03 -21.76 -5.80
CA ALA A 122 23.64 -23.11 -5.40
C ALA A 122 22.21 -23.42 -5.83
N ARG A 123 21.28 -22.48 -5.58
CA ARG A 123 19.89 -22.60 -6.03
C ARG A 123 19.78 -22.75 -7.54
N LYS A 124 20.56 -21.99 -8.32
CA LYS A 124 20.56 -22.09 -9.79
C LYS A 124 21.05 -23.45 -10.27
N LEU A 125 22.11 -23.98 -9.65
CA LEU A 125 22.66 -25.31 -9.95
C LEU A 125 21.63 -26.41 -9.63
N MET A 126 21.00 -26.34 -8.46
CA MET A 126 19.99 -27.29 -8.02
C MET A 126 18.66 -27.19 -8.78
N SER A 127 18.40 -26.04 -9.39
CA SER A 127 17.22 -25.83 -10.23
C SER A 127 17.33 -26.56 -11.57
N ASP A 128 18.53 -26.95 -12.01
CA ASP A 128 18.70 -27.75 -13.24
C ASP A 128 18.35 -29.21 -12.95
N SER A 129 17.06 -29.54 -13.07
CA SER A 129 16.55 -30.87 -12.75
C SER A 129 16.94 -31.96 -13.75
N GLY A 130 17.75 -31.64 -14.78
CA GLY A 130 18.14 -32.60 -15.81
C GLY A 130 16.97 -33.23 -16.57
N GLY A 131 15.77 -32.61 -16.50
CA GLY A 131 14.52 -33.16 -17.05
C GLY A 131 13.66 -33.96 -16.07
N GLU A 132 14.05 -34.10 -14.80
CA GLU A 132 13.19 -34.69 -13.76
C GLU A 132 12.12 -33.69 -13.26
N ILE A 133 10.92 -34.22 -12.98
CA ILE A 133 9.82 -33.45 -12.40
C ILE A 133 10.08 -33.31 -10.90
N THR A 134 10.63 -32.17 -10.49
CA THR A 134 10.77 -31.84 -9.07
C THR A 134 9.40 -31.50 -8.47
N MET A 135 9.16 -31.89 -7.21
CA MET A 135 8.00 -31.39 -6.48
C MET A 135 8.11 -29.87 -6.40
N ARG A 136 7.09 -29.18 -6.91
CA ARG A 136 6.98 -27.73 -6.86
C ARG A 136 5.86 -27.30 -5.94
N ARG A 137 6.02 -26.14 -5.29
CA ARG A 137 4.89 -25.46 -4.66
C ARG A 137 3.93 -24.93 -5.72
N LEU A 138 2.68 -24.68 -5.31
CA LEU A 138 1.79 -23.82 -6.08
C LEU A 138 2.39 -22.41 -6.11
N ASN A 139 2.37 -21.75 -7.26
CA ASN A 139 2.71 -20.33 -7.31
C ASN A 139 1.61 -19.49 -6.61
N ARG A 140 1.88 -18.23 -6.29
CA ARG A 140 0.94 -17.36 -5.57
C ARG A 140 -0.43 -17.33 -6.23
N ARG A 141 -0.48 -17.22 -7.57
CA ARG A 141 -1.73 -17.20 -8.35
C ARG A 141 -2.50 -18.53 -8.24
N GLU A 142 -1.81 -19.65 -8.43
CA GLU A 142 -2.38 -20.99 -8.31
C GLU A 142 -2.90 -21.25 -6.90
N TYR A 143 -2.14 -20.83 -5.87
CA TYR A 143 -2.52 -21.02 -4.48
C TYR A 143 -3.78 -20.22 -4.12
N VAL A 144 -3.84 -18.92 -4.45
CA VAL A 144 -5.05 -18.10 -4.24
C VAL A 144 -6.27 -18.72 -4.91
N ASN A 145 -6.14 -19.10 -6.19
CA ASN A 145 -7.26 -19.68 -6.93
C ASN A 145 -7.69 -21.03 -6.35
N THR A 146 -6.75 -21.86 -5.91
CA THR A 146 -7.04 -23.17 -5.31
C THR A 146 -7.74 -23.01 -3.96
N ILE A 147 -7.24 -22.13 -3.09
CA ILE A 147 -7.85 -21.84 -1.80
C ILE A 147 -9.26 -21.24 -1.99
N GLU A 148 -9.43 -20.26 -2.88
CA GLU A 148 -10.75 -19.67 -3.16
C GLU A 148 -11.71 -20.72 -3.74
N HIS A 149 -11.24 -21.62 -4.62
CA HIS A 149 -12.07 -22.69 -5.17
C HIS A 149 -12.51 -23.70 -4.12
N LEU A 150 -11.61 -24.12 -3.24
CA LEU A 150 -11.90 -25.13 -2.22
C LEU A 150 -12.72 -24.58 -1.05
N THR A 151 -12.48 -23.33 -0.65
CA THR A 151 -13.01 -22.76 0.61
C THR A 151 -13.96 -21.58 0.40
N GLY A 152 -13.93 -20.94 -0.76
CA GLY A 152 -14.62 -19.67 -1.02
C GLY A 152 -13.99 -18.45 -0.33
N ALA A 153 -12.87 -18.63 0.38
CA ALA A 153 -12.13 -17.55 1.03
C ALA A 153 -11.06 -16.97 0.10
N SER A 154 -10.96 -15.64 0.06
CA SER A 154 -9.89 -14.95 -0.66
C SER A 154 -8.76 -14.64 0.33
N VAL A 155 -7.54 -15.06 -0.01
CA VAL A 155 -6.37 -14.90 0.85
C VAL A 155 -5.36 -13.92 0.27
N ASP A 156 -4.68 -13.18 1.15
CA ASP A 156 -3.54 -12.36 0.75
C ASP A 156 -2.26 -13.21 0.70
N VAL A 157 -1.63 -13.22 -0.46
CA VAL A 157 -0.39 -13.96 -0.76
C VAL A 157 0.79 -13.03 -1.04
N SER A 158 0.63 -11.72 -0.80
CA SER A 158 1.70 -10.75 -0.99
C SER A 158 2.97 -11.08 -0.20
N ASN A 159 2.80 -11.70 0.97
CA ASN A 159 3.88 -12.13 1.87
C ASN A 159 4.55 -13.45 1.48
N LEU A 160 3.96 -14.25 0.58
CA LEU A 160 4.63 -15.45 0.08
C LEU A 160 5.84 -15.06 -0.77
N PRO A 161 6.84 -15.92 -0.99
CA PRO A 161 7.94 -15.62 -1.91
C PRO A 161 7.46 -15.33 -3.33
N ALA A 162 8.19 -14.49 -4.07
CA ALA A 162 7.88 -14.27 -5.48
C ALA A 162 8.08 -15.57 -6.28
N ASP A 163 7.25 -15.77 -7.30
CA ASP A 163 7.25 -16.97 -8.14
C ASP A 163 8.25 -16.89 -9.30
N GLY A 164 9.03 -15.80 -9.36
CA GLY A 164 10.00 -15.55 -10.41
C GLY A 164 11.35 -16.20 -10.14
N GLY A 165 11.83 -16.96 -11.12
CA GLY A 165 13.22 -17.41 -11.25
C GLY A 165 13.79 -17.03 -12.63
N ALA A 166 14.85 -17.69 -13.08
CA ALA A 166 15.56 -17.41 -14.33
C ALA A 166 14.74 -17.64 -15.63
N GLY A 167 13.46 -18.02 -15.53
CA GLY A 167 12.57 -18.32 -16.65
C GLY A 167 11.53 -17.23 -16.94
N THR A 168 10.86 -17.34 -18.09
CA THR A 168 9.88 -16.35 -18.60
C THR A 168 8.47 -16.49 -17.98
N PHE A 169 8.19 -17.60 -17.30
CA PHE A 169 6.87 -17.93 -16.75
C PHE A 169 6.91 -18.20 -15.24
N ASP A 170 5.83 -17.88 -14.54
CA ASP A 170 5.64 -18.10 -13.09
C ASP A 170 5.30 -19.56 -12.72
N THR A 171 5.33 -20.48 -13.69
CA THR A 171 5.02 -21.91 -13.51
C THR A 171 6.25 -22.81 -13.68
N VAL A 172 7.46 -22.25 -13.76
CA VAL A 172 8.69 -23.02 -13.94
C VAL A 172 9.00 -23.77 -12.64
N GLY A 173 8.75 -25.08 -12.62
CA GLY A 173 8.86 -25.93 -11.42
C GLY A 173 10.23 -25.88 -10.74
N ALA A 174 11.31 -25.82 -11.54
CA ALA A 174 12.68 -25.63 -11.10
C ALA A 174 12.89 -24.39 -10.19
N SER A 175 12.11 -23.33 -10.40
CA SER A 175 12.19 -22.09 -9.61
C SER A 175 11.18 -22.04 -8.45
N LEU A 176 10.36 -23.07 -8.29
CA LEU A 176 9.27 -23.17 -7.31
C LEU A 176 9.56 -24.25 -6.27
N PHE A 177 10.78 -24.28 -5.75
CA PHE A 177 11.13 -25.07 -4.56
C PHE A 177 10.36 -24.56 -3.33
N ILE A 178 10.21 -25.42 -2.33
CA ILE A 178 9.57 -25.11 -1.05
C ILE A 178 10.59 -25.27 0.07
N SER A 179 10.79 -24.24 0.88
CA SER A 179 11.57 -24.33 2.13
C SER A 179 10.64 -24.52 3.34
N SER A 180 11.19 -24.88 4.50
CA SER A 180 10.42 -25.04 5.74
C SER A 180 9.64 -23.76 6.13
N ASP A 181 10.29 -22.59 6.05
CA ASP A 181 9.62 -21.30 6.30
C ASP A 181 8.46 -21.05 5.32
N GLN A 182 8.67 -21.35 4.04
CA GLN A 182 7.59 -21.22 3.05
C GLN A 182 6.44 -22.17 3.37
N PHE A 183 6.72 -23.40 3.79
CA PHE A 183 5.67 -24.32 4.22
C PHE A 183 4.83 -23.74 5.37
N GLU A 184 5.47 -23.13 6.38
CA GLU A 184 4.78 -22.47 7.48
C GLU A 184 3.92 -21.29 7.02
N GLN A 185 4.42 -20.47 6.09
CA GLN A 185 3.67 -19.35 5.53
C GLN A 185 2.43 -19.83 4.76
N TYR A 186 2.57 -20.85 3.91
CA TYR A 186 1.44 -21.46 3.21
C TYR A 186 0.43 -22.07 4.19
N LEU A 187 0.90 -22.76 5.24
CA LEU A 187 0.05 -23.33 6.27
C LEU A 187 -0.72 -22.24 7.03
N LYS A 188 -0.06 -21.13 7.39
CA LYS A 188 -0.68 -19.99 8.06
C LYS A 188 -1.80 -19.39 7.23
N ILE A 189 -1.56 -19.17 5.93
CA ILE A 189 -2.58 -18.66 5.01
C ILE A 189 -3.73 -19.66 4.87
N GLY A 190 -3.42 -20.95 4.73
CA GLY A 190 -4.42 -22.02 4.65
C GLY A 190 -5.31 -22.08 5.90
N ARG A 191 -4.75 -21.94 7.10
CA ARG A 191 -5.53 -21.87 8.35
C ARG A 191 -6.47 -20.68 8.36
N ALA A 192 -5.99 -19.50 7.99
CA ALA A 192 -6.84 -18.30 7.89
C ALA A 192 -8.01 -18.48 6.90
N ALA A 193 -7.77 -19.17 5.78
CA ALA A 193 -8.82 -19.49 4.81
C ALA A 193 -9.88 -20.44 5.39
N ILE A 194 -9.46 -21.45 6.15
CA ILE A 194 -10.36 -22.39 6.82
C ILE A 194 -11.19 -21.67 7.90
N ASP A 195 -10.58 -20.80 8.70
CA ASP A 195 -11.30 -20.00 9.69
C ASP A 195 -12.36 -19.11 9.03
N GLU A 196 -12.02 -18.46 7.90
CA GLU A 196 -12.99 -17.70 7.12
C GLU A 196 -14.11 -18.59 6.56
N SER A 197 -13.78 -19.78 6.06
CA SER A 197 -14.75 -20.74 5.55
C SER A 197 -15.78 -21.14 6.61
N PHE A 198 -15.33 -21.43 7.84
CA PHE A 198 -16.23 -21.69 8.96
C PHE A 198 -17.09 -20.47 9.31
N ALA A 199 -16.53 -19.27 9.29
CA ALA A 199 -17.30 -18.04 9.51
C ALA A 199 -18.39 -17.85 8.44
N ARG A 200 -18.07 -18.09 7.16
CA ARG A 200 -19.04 -18.06 6.05
C ARG A 200 -20.13 -19.10 6.23
N GLN A 201 -19.78 -20.31 6.67
CA GLN A 201 -20.74 -21.39 6.92
C GLN A 201 -21.70 -21.02 8.07
N ALA A 202 -21.17 -20.49 9.17
CA ALA A 202 -21.97 -20.01 10.30
C ALA A 202 -22.91 -18.87 9.88
N ALA A 203 -22.43 -17.94 9.06
CA ALA A 203 -23.23 -16.82 8.54
C ALA A 203 -24.42 -17.27 7.69
N ARG A 204 -24.25 -18.32 6.86
CA ARG A 204 -25.35 -18.88 6.04
C ARG A 204 -26.52 -19.37 6.90
N GLN A 205 -26.27 -19.76 8.15
CA GLN A 205 -27.32 -20.20 9.07
C GLN A 205 -28.12 -19.04 9.69
N GLN A 206 -27.61 -17.80 9.63
CA GLN A 206 -28.22 -16.64 10.29
C GLN A 206 -29.35 -15.97 9.48
N GLY A 207 -29.72 -16.50 8.31
CA GLY A 207 -30.75 -15.95 7.44
C GLY A 207 -30.30 -14.68 6.70
N LEU A 208 -31.12 -14.23 5.74
CA LEU A 208 -30.83 -13.02 4.95
C LEU A 208 -31.03 -11.76 5.80
N LYS A 209 -29.99 -10.95 5.96
CA LYS A 209 -30.08 -9.60 6.53
C LYS A 209 -30.05 -8.55 5.43
N VAL A 210 -30.93 -7.56 5.55
CA VAL A 210 -30.95 -6.39 4.67
C VAL A 210 -30.59 -5.18 5.50
N ILE A 211 -29.52 -4.51 5.12
CA ILE A 211 -29.08 -3.26 5.73
C ILE A 211 -29.44 -2.14 4.77
N ARG A 212 -30.19 -1.17 5.26
CA ARG A 212 -30.69 -0.05 4.47
C ARG A 212 -30.24 1.25 5.11
N VAL A 213 -29.58 2.08 4.33
CA VAL A 213 -29.14 3.42 4.73
C VAL A 213 -29.90 4.40 3.86
N GLU A 214 -30.70 5.26 4.50
CA GLU A 214 -31.35 6.40 3.86
C GLU A 214 -30.59 7.67 4.25
N PRO A 215 -29.82 8.27 3.34
CA PRO A 215 -28.98 9.43 3.65
C PRO A 215 -29.75 10.65 4.17
N GLU A 216 -31.01 10.82 3.75
CA GLU A 216 -31.93 11.85 4.26
C GLU A 216 -32.25 11.69 5.75
N ASN A 217 -32.15 10.47 6.28
CA ASN A 217 -32.41 10.14 7.69
C ASN A 217 -31.13 9.96 8.50
N THR A 218 -29.97 9.90 7.85
CA THR A 218 -28.68 9.62 8.50
C THR A 218 -27.68 10.75 8.30
N VAL A 219 -27.31 11.05 7.05
CA VAL A 219 -26.27 12.04 6.71
C VAL A 219 -26.77 13.48 6.72
N ASN A 220 -27.98 13.72 6.22
CA ASN A 220 -28.54 15.08 6.17
C ASN A 220 -28.79 15.63 7.59
N PRO A 221 -29.35 14.89 8.55
CA PRO A 221 -29.48 15.35 9.93
C PRO A 221 -28.14 15.72 10.58
N GLN A 222 -27.11 14.89 10.40
CA GLN A 222 -25.75 15.19 10.88
C GLN A 222 -25.19 16.47 10.25
N SER A 223 -25.47 16.69 8.96
CA SER A 223 -25.09 17.93 8.26
C SER A 223 -25.78 19.15 8.88
N HIS A 224 -27.07 19.04 9.22
CA HIS A 224 -27.81 20.10 9.90
C HIS A 224 -27.33 20.36 11.34
N ASP A 225 -27.03 19.30 12.11
CA ASP A 225 -26.43 19.42 13.44
C ASP A 225 -25.09 20.17 13.37
N LYS A 226 -24.25 19.79 12.40
CA LYS A 226 -22.97 20.46 12.15
C LYS A 226 -23.15 21.93 11.76
N MET A 227 -24.16 22.26 10.95
CA MET A 227 -24.47 23.66 10.63
C MET A 227 -24.83 24.47 11.88
N ARG A 228 -25.71 23.94 12.75
CA ARG A 228 -26.07 24.60 14.02
C ARG A 228 -24.86 24.84 14.91
N ALA A 229 -23.98 23.85 15.03
CA ALA A 229 -22.75 23.98 15.81
C ALA A 229 -21.79 25.05 15.24
N LEU A 230 -21.72 25.17 13.91
CA LEU A 230 -20.92 26.20 13.25
C LEU A 230 -21.53 27.60 13.42
N GLU A 231 -22.85 27.73 13.42
CA GLU A 231 -23.55 28.99 13.71
C GLU A 231 -23.28 29.46 15.15
N ASP A 232 -23.42 28.58 16.15
CA ASP A 232 -23.02 28.86 17.54
C ASP A 232 -21.56 29.29 17.64
N THR A 233 -20.67 28.57 16.97
CA THR A 233 -19.24 28.91 16.93
C THR A 233 -19.00 30.30 16.35
N ARG A 234 -19.76 30.68 15.31
CA ARG A 234 -19.73 32.03 14.75
C ARG A 234 -20.17 33.07 15.76
N GLU A 235 -21.28 32.85 16.47
CA GLU A 235 -21.78 33.81 17.44
C GLU A 235 -20.76 34.05 18.56
N ARG A 236 -20.18 32.98 19.11
CA ARG A 236 -19.10 33.07 20.10
C ARG A 236 -17.87 33.79 19.57
N PHE A 237 -17.47 33.50 18.33
CA PHE A 237 -16.34 34.19 17.68
C PHE A 237 -16.62 35.68 17.49
N LEU A 238 -17.80 36.07 17.00
CA LEU A 238 -18.14 37.48 16.78
C LEU A 238 -18.19 38.27 18.10
N ALA A 239 -18.67 37.65 19.18
CA ALA A 239 -18.66 38.25 20.50
C ALA A 239 -17.23 38.47 21.03
N TRP A 240 -16.35 37.46 20.88
CA TRP A 240 -14.93 37.58 21.22
C TRP A 240 -14.23 38.65 20.37
N LYS A 241 -14.42 38.58 19.04
CA LYS A 241 -13.87 39.52 18.05
C LYS A 241 -14.23 40.96 18.40
N ALA A 242 -15.48 41.23 18.79
CA ALA A 242 -15.91 42.58 19.17
C ALA A 242 -15.14 43.13 20.38
N GLY A 243 -14.74 42.27 21.33
CA GLY A 243 -13.88 42.68 22.44
C GLY A 243 -12.43 42.90 22.01
N VAL A 244 -11.91 42.05 21.12
CA VAL A 244 -10.57 42.24 20.53
C VAL A 244 -10.51 43.52 19.70
N ASP A 245 -11.54 43.84 18.92
CA ASP A 245 -11.64 45.09 18.14
C ASP A 245 -11.55 46.33 19.05
N LYS A 246 -12.18 46.29 20.22
CA LYS A 246 -12.05 47.36 21.23
C LYS A 246 -10.62 47.47 21.76
N ALA A 247 -9.96 46.35 22.02
CA ALA A 247 -8.57 46.34 22.46
C ALA A 247 -7.61 46.87 21.37
N ILE A 248 -7.84 46.52 20.10
CA ILE A 248 -7.06 47.04 18.96
C ILE A 248 -7.18 48.57 18.88
N ALA A 249 -8.38 49.12 19.08
CA ALA A 249 -8.62 50.57 19.01
C ALA A 249 -8.08 51.36 20.21
N ALA A 250 -7.70 50.69 21.30
CA ALA A 250 -7.28 51.32 22.55
C ALA A 250 -5.89 51.99 22.40
N PRO A 251 -5.72 53.26 22.84
CA PRO A 251 -4.46 54.00 22.69
C PRO A 251 -3.23 53.28 23.25
N GLU A 252 -3.39 52.56 24.36
CA GLU A 252 -2.34 51.79 25.05
C GLU A 252 -1.80 50.60 24.24
N ASN A 253 -2.52 50.18 23.19
CA ASN A 253 -2.13 49.07 22.33
C ASN A 253 -1.55 49.53 20.99
N ARG A 254 -1.48 50.84 20.70
CA ARG A 254 -0.98 51.37 19.40
C ARG A 254 0.40 50.86 19.04
N GLU A 255 1.34 50.87 20.00
CA GLU A 255 2.71 50.39 19.79
C GLU A 255 2.75 48.87 19.56
N ILE A 256 1.92 48.10 20.28
CA ILE A 256 1.83 46.64 20.16
C ILE A 256 1.27 46.27 18.78
N VAL A 257 0.19 46.92 18.35
CA VAL A 257 -0.42 46.71 17.03
C VAL A 257 0.58 47.04 15.92
N ALA A 258 1.27 48.18 15.99
CA ALA A 258 2.29 48.55 15.02
C ALA A 258 3.44 47.54 14.96
N LYS A 259 3.87 47.02 16.12
CA LYS A 259 4.89 45.97 16.20
C LYS A 259 4.43 44.68 15.51
N ILE A 260 3.23 44.20 15.78
CA ILE A 260 2.66 42.98 15.14
C ILE A 260 2.66 43.12 13.61
N PHE A 261 2.21 44.26 13.09
CA PHE A 261 2.21 44.51 11.64
C PHE A 261 3.60 44.55 11.02
N ASN A 262 4.61 45.02 11.76
CA ASN A 262 5.99 45.03 11.26
C ASN A 262 6.63 43.63 11.30
N GLU A 263 6.23 42.78 12.25
CA GLU A 263 6.82 41.45 12.47
C GLU A 263 6.19 40.36 11.59
N ASP A 264 4.90 40.45 11.25
CA ASP A 264 4.24 39.50 10.36
C ASP A 264 4.01 40.09 8.95
N PRO A 265 4.85 39.73 7.96
CA PRO A 265 4.73 40.25 6.59
C PRO A 265 3.47 39.77 5.85
N ARG A 266 2.69 38.86 6.45
CA ARG A 266 1.41 38.37 5.91
C ARG A 266 0.23 39.27 6.29
N LEU A 267 0.43 40.25 7.16
CA LEU A 267 -0.58 41.22 7.55
C LEU A 267 -0.40 42.51 6.73
N ASP A 268 -1.49 43.01 6.15
CA ASP A 268 -1.50 44.33 5.49
C ASP A 268 -2.20 45.36 6.39
N PRO A 269 -1.48 46.38 6.90
CA PRO A 269 -2.07 47.45 7.72
C PRO A 269 -3.06 48.33 6.94
N LYS A 270 -2.91 48.42 5.61
CA LYS A 270 -3.77 49.26 4.75
C LYS A 270 -5.08 48.59 4.41
N ASP A 271 -5.16 47.29 4.61
CA ASP A 271 -6.33 46.50 4.34
C ASP A 271 -6.50 45.43 5.44
N PHE A 272 -7.05 45.86 6.59
CA PHE A 272 -7.47 44.95 7.66
C PHE A 272 -8.46 43.88 7.14
N ALA A 273 -9.14 44.12 6.01
CA ALA A 273 -9.96 43.12 5.35
C ALA A 273 -9.11 42.13 4.51
N ALA A 274 -7.99 42.54 3.90
CA ALA A 274 -7.02 41.66 3.24
C ALA A 274 -6.12 40.88 4.21
N ALA A 275 -5.77 41.45 5.37
CA ALA A 275 -5.18 40.69 6.48
C ALA A 275 -6.15 39.61 7.02
N GLY A 276 -7.45 39.76 6.72
CA GLY A 276 -8.52 38.85 7.12
C GLY A 276 -8.57 38.65 8.63
N TYR A 277 -9.09 37.49 9.05
CA TYR A 277 -9.13 37.10 10.47
C TYR A 277 -7.74 36.79 11.06
N ARG A 278 -6.65 37.00 10.31
CA ARG A 278 -5.31 36.57 10.70
C ARG A 278 -4.71 37.42 11.81
N PHE A 279 -5.03 38.71 11.87
CA PHE A 279 -4.57 39.57 12.97
C PHE A 279 -5.04 39.06 14.33
N TYR A 280 -6.25 38.48 14.40
CA TYR A 280 -6.86 38.04 15.66
C TYR A 280 -6.10 36.90 16.35
N ILE A 281 -5.17 36.20 15.67
CA ILE A 281 -4.31 35.21 16.32
C ILE A 281 -3.33 35.82 17.34
N TYR A 282 -3.16 37.15 17.29
CA TYR A 282 -2.29 37.92 18.19
C TYR A 282 -3.07 38.62 19.31
N ALA A 283 -4.36 38.33 19.49
CA ALA A 283 -5.23 39.05 20.42
C ALA A 283 -4.70 39.04 21.87
N GLN A 284 -4.13 37.93 22.34
CA GLN A 284 -3.53 37.82 23.67
C GLN A 284 -2.36 38.76 23.95
N GLN A 285 -1.73 39.34 22.91
CA GLN A 285 -0.67 40.33 23.10
C GLN A 285 -1.21 41.72 23.46
N LEU A 286 -2.50 41.97 23.19
CA LEU A 286 -3.16 43.25 23.42
C LEU A 286 -3.59 43.38 24.88
N LYS A 287 -3.33 44.53 25.49
CA LYS A 287 -3.83 44.86 26.83
C LYS A 287 -5.35 45.00 26.79
N GLY A 288 -6.04 44.31 27.70
CA GLY A 288 -7.49 44.37 27.83
C GLY A 288 -8.29 43.60 26.77
N ALA A 289 -7.63 42.80 25.92
CA ALA A 289 -8.34 41.88 25.04
C ALA A 289 -9.00 40.75 25.84
N PRO A 290 -10.23 40.32 25.47
CA PRO A 290 -10.88 39.19 26.12
C PRO A 290 -10.13 37.88 25.87
N ASN A 291 -10.13 36.99 26.87
CA ASN A 291 -9.53 35.67 26.71
C ASN A 291 -10.44 34.80 25.82
N PRO A 292 -9.94 34.18 24.73
CA PRO A 292 -10.71 33.25 23.90
C PRO A 292 -11.37 32.10 24.68
N THR A 293 -10.79 31.68 25.82
CA THR A 293 -11.36 30.60 26.66
C THR A 293 -12.72 30.96 27.25
N ASP A 294 -12.96 32.24 27.53
CA ASP A 294 -14.25 32.73 28.05
C ASP A 294 -15.38 32.60 27.01
N PHE A 295 -15.00 32.39 25.74
CA PHE A 295 -15.90 32.20 24.61
C PHE A 295 -15.86 30.75 24.09
N GLY A 296 -15.25 29.81 24.84
CA GLY A 296 -15.21 28.39 24.49
C GLY A 296 -14.20 28.03 23.40
N PHE A 297 -13.13 28.81 23.22
CA PHE A 297 -12.00 28.48 22.35
C PHE A 297 -10.76 28.18 23.19
N THR A 298 -9.90 27.25 22.74
CA THR A 298 -8.68 26.91 23.51
C THR A 298 -7.66 28.04 23.50
N ASP A 299 -7.61 28.80 22.41
CA ASP A 299 -6.66 29.89 22.16
C ASP A 299 -7.13 30.74 20.97
N ASP A 300 -6.41 31.82 20.68
CA ASP A 300 -6.72 32.76 19.61
C ASP A 300 -6.69 32.10 18.22
N ASN A 301 -5.72 31.20 17.98
CA ASN A 301 -5.62 30.47 16.72
C ASN A 301 -6.85 29.58 16.53
N LYS A 302 -7.30 28.89 17.58
CA LYS A 302 -8.49 28.05 17.54
C LYS A 302 -9.75 28.87 17.28
N ALA A 303 -9.89 30.06 17.89
CA ALA A 303 -11.01 30.96 17.62
C ALA A 303 -11.06 31.34 16.13
N VAL A 304 -9.94 31.84 15.59
CA VAL A 304 -9.81 32.24 14.18
C VAL A 304 -10.02 31.08 13.22
N PHE A 305 -9.40 29.92 13.47
CA PHE A 305 -9.51 28.75 12.62
C PHE A 305 -10.93 28.18 12.59
N SER A 306 -11.59 28.14 13.76
CA SER A 306 -12.97 27.61 13.87
C SER A 306 -13.97 28.50 13.13
N TYR A 307 -13.76 29.82 13.11
CA TYR A 307 -14.56 30.73 12.31
C TYR A 307 -14.23 30.63 10.81
N ASN A 308 -12.96 30.79 10.42
CA ASN A 308 -12.56 30.88 9.02
C ASN A 308 -12.68 29.52 8.28
N GLY A 309 -12.04 28.47 8.82
CA GLY A 309 -12.12 27.13 8.22
C GLY A 309 -13.47 26.45 8.47
N GLY A 310 -14.05 26.67 9.65
CA GLY A 310 -15.34 26.10 10.02
C GLY A 310 -16.51 26.85 9.39
N TYR A 311 -16.82 28.05 9.88
CA TYR A 311 -17.99 28.80 9.41
C TYR A 311 -17.84 29.33 7.98
N GLU A 312 -16.87 30.20 7.68
CA GLU A 312 -16.77 30.86 6.36
C GLU A 312 -16.60 29.88 5.19
N ARG A 313 -16.02 28.71 5.44
CA ARG A 313 -15.83 27.67 4.41
C ARG A 313 -16.82 26.51 4.54
N THR A 314 -16.79 25.79 5.67
CA THR A 314 -17.52 24.51 5.81
C THR A 314 -19.03 24.72 5.93
N TYR A 315 -19.49 25.71 6.69
CA TYR A 315 -20.93 25.97 6.84
C TYR A 315 -21.58 26.31 5.51
N HIS A 316 -20.98 27.22 4.73
CA HIS A 316 -21.53 27.63 3.44
C HIS A 316 -21.60 26.47 2.44
N LEU A 317 -20.61 25.57 2.46
CA LEU A 317 -20.65 24.35 1.65
C LEU A 317 -21.80 23.44 2.08
N ILE A 318 -21.93 23.13 3.38
CA ILE A 318 -23.03 22.26 3.86
C ILE A 318 -24.38 22.86 3.51
N LYS A 319 -24.57 24.16 3.80
CA LYS A 319 -25.79 24.91 3.52
C LYS A 319 -26.17 24.81 2.05
N ARG A 320 -25.20 25.05 1.14
CA ARG A 320 -25.43 24.97 -0.31
C ARG A 320 -26.00 23.61 -0.72
N TYR A 321 -25.46 22.51 -0.21
CA TYR A 321 -25.97 21.17 -0.55
C TYR A 321 -27.30 20.84 0.11
N ALA A 322 -27.55 21.34 1.33
CA ALA A 322 -28.82 21.14 2.02
C ALA A 322 -30.00 21.84 1.31
N GLU A 323 -29.75 22.99 0.69
CA GLU A 323 -30.72 23.78 -0.06
C GLU A 323 -30.97 23.27 -1.49
N LEU A 324 -30.25 22.24 -1.95
CA LEU A 324 -30.50 21.65 -3.27
C LEU A 324 -31.83 20.87 -3.28
N PRO A 325 -32.54 20.80 -4.42
CA PRO A 325 -33.78 20.03 -4.55
C PRO A 325 -33.63 18.56 -4.12
N HIS A 326 -34.70 17.94 -3.64
CA HIS A 326 -34.73 16.51 -3.29
C HIS A 326 -33.82 16.05 -2.15
N SER A 327 -33.30 16.98 -1.34
CA SER A 327 -32.56 16.66 -0.10
C SER A 327 -33.43 16.01 0.98
N ASP A 328 -34.76 16.00 0.81
CA ASP A 328 -35.74 15.30 1.64
C ASP A 328 -35.84 13.79 1.36
N ARG A 329 -35.36 13.33 0.20
CA ARG A 329 -35.51 11.95 -0.29
C ARG A 329 -34.21 11.34 -0.81
N GLY A 330 -33.08 11.91 -0.38
CA GLY A 330 -31.73 11.48 -0.73
C GLY A 330 -30.65 12.46 -0.27
N THR A 331 -29.42 12.25 -0.72
CA THR A 331 -28.31 13.19 -0.50
C THR A 331 -27.49 13.36 -1.76
N TYR A 332 -26.86 14.53 -1.90
CA TYR A 332 -25.90 14.78 -2.97
C TYR A 332 -24.52 14.27 -2.57
N LEU A 333 -23.85 13.58 -3.50
CA LEU A 333 -22.41 13.34 -3.38
C LEU A 333 -21.69 14.68 -3.52
N LYS A 334 -20.88 15.03 -2.52
CA LYS A 334 -20.24 16.35 -2.44
C LYS A 334 -18.77 16.20 -2.83
N VAL A 335 -18.25 17.10 -3.65
CA VAL A 335 -16.83 17.05 -4.08
C VAL A 335 -15.90 17.92 -3.23
N ALA A 336 -16.46 18.74 -2.36
CA ALA A 336 -15.71 19.73 -1.59
C ALA A 336 -15.12 19.15 -0.30
N TRP A 337 -14.08 19.82 0.19
CA TRP A 337 -13.31 19.44 1.38
C TRP A 337 -14.20 19.11 2.59
N GLY A 338 -13.97 17.96 3.22
CA GLY A 338 -14.55 17.56 4.50
C GLY A 338 -15.85 16.74 4.46
N ILE A 339 -16.48 16.53 3.28
CA ILE A 339 -17.75 15.79 3.16
C ILE A 339 -17.81 15.00 1.84
N GLN A 340 -16.69 14.39 1.45
CA GLN A 340 -16.52 13.89 0.08
C GLN A 340 -17.26 12.57 -0.22
N ARG A 341 -17.81 11.93 0.81
CA ARG A 341 -18.19 10.51 0.77
C ARG A 341 -19.34 10.22 1.74
N LEU A 342 -20.21 9.31 1.35
CA LEU A 342 -21.21 8.66 2.21
C LEU A 342 -20.59 7.41 2.82
N ASP A 343 -20.40 7.40 4.14
CA ASP A 343 -19.88 6.25 4.88
C ASP A 343 -21.04 5.35 5.34
N ILE A 344 -20.92 4.07 5.04
CA ILE A 344 -21.82 3.00 5.44
C ILE A 344 -21.02 2.10 6.39
N SER A 345 -21.38 2.17 7.67
CA SER A 345 -20.64 1.52 8.76
C SER A 345 -21.58 0.67 9.62
N PRO A 346 -22.12 -0.46 9.11
CA PRO A 346 -23.06 -1.27 9.87
C PRO A 346 -22.33 -2.09 10.95
N ASP A 347 -23.08 -2.71 11.87
CA ASP A 347 -22.47 -3.55 12.90
C ASP A 347 -21.69 -4.70 12.24
N PRO A 348 -20.39 -4.91 12.57
CA PRO A 348 -19.61 -6.01 12.02
C PRO A 348 -20.25 -7.39 12.18
N LYS A 349 -21.08 -7.59 13.21
CA LYS A 349 -21.85 -8.83 13.44
C LYS A 349 -22.94 -9.06 12.40
N ASP A 350 -23.41 -7.99 11.75
CA ASP A 350 -24.41 -8.04 10.68
C ASP A 350 -23.80 -8.17 9.29
N LEU A 351 -22.46 -8.03 9.17
CA LEU A 351 -21.69 -8.27 7.94
C LEU A 351 -20.59 -9.32 8.18
N PRO A 352 -20.95 -10.59 8.46
CA PRO A 352 -19.97 -11.66 8.49
C PRO A 352 -19.30 -11.87 7.12
N PRO A 353 -18.20 -12.63 7.04
CA PRO A 353 -17.59 -12.96 5.75
C PRO A 353 -18.61 -13.59 4.78
N GLY A 354 -18.62 -13.13 3.53
CA GLY A 354 -19.66 -13.46 2.57
C GLY A 354 -19.58 -12.67 1.27
N THR A 355 -20.50 -12.98 0.36
CA THR A 355 -20.74 -12.21 -0.86
C THR A 355 -22.10 -11.53 -0.73
N TYR A 356 -22.11 -10.20 -0.84
CA TYR A 356 -23.29 -9.40 -0.64
C TYR A 356 -23.66 -8.67 -1.93
N LYS A 357 -24.97 -8.51 -2.15
CA LYS A 357 -25.50 -7.63 -3.17
C LYS A 357 -25.67 -6.24 -2.57
N LEU A 358 -24.92 -5.27 -3.08
CA LEU A 358 -25.15 -3.85 -2.80
C LEU A 358 -26.07 -3.28 -3.88
N ARG A 359 -27.11 -2.56 -3.46
CA ARG A 359 -28.01 -1.82 -4.35
C ARG A 359 -27.94 -0.35 -3.98
N VAL A 360 -27.61 0.50 -4.95
CA VAL A 360 -27.53 1.95 -4.78
C VAL A 360 -28.59 2.58 -5.68
N ARG A 361 -29.49 3.36 -5.08
CA ARG A 361 -30.44 4.18 -5.84
C ARG A 361 -29.78 5.53 -6.13
N ALA A 362 -29.51 5.84 -7.39
CA ALA A 362 -28.75 7.02 -7.79
C ALA A 362 -29.36 7.71 -9.01
N GLY A 363 -29.17 9.03 -9.09
CA GLY A 363 -29.63 9.85 -10.20
C GLY A 363 -28.68 11.00 -10.48
N THR A 364 -28.60 11.41 -11.74
CA THR A 364 -27.82 12.54 -12.22
C THR A 364 -28.60 13.85 -12.06
N VAL A 365 -27.87 14.94 -11.85
CA VAL A 365 -28.44 16.28 -11.78
C VAL A 365 -28.57 16.85 -13.18
N GLU A 366 -29.71 17.42 -13.52
CA GLU A 366 -29.92 18.06 -14.82
C GLU A 366 -28.84 19.14 -15.08
N GLY A 367 -28.28 19.15 -16.29
CA GLY A 367 -27.23 20.09 -16.69
C GLY A 367 -25.84 19.81 -16.09
N SER A 368 -25.67 18.75 -15.29
CA SER A 368 -24.33 18.35 -14.81
C SER A 368 -23.51 17.68 -15.91
N ASP A 369 -22.19 17.87 -15.87
CA ASP A 369 -21.24 17.31 -16.83
C ASP A 369 -21.30 15.77 -16.83
N PRO A 370 -21.52 15.10 -17.98
CA PRO A 370 -21.57 13.64 -18.08
C PRO A 370 -20.33 12.90 -17.55
N SER A 371 -19.15 13.54 -17.56
CA SER A 371 -17.93 12.96 -16.98
C SER A 371 -18.03 12.74 -15.47
N ARG A 372 -18.98 13.41 -14.81
CA ARG A 372 -19.25 13.33 -13.37
C ARG A 372 -20.38 12.37 -13.02
N HIS A 373 -21.00 11.72 -14.01
CA HIS A 373 -22.10 10.78 -13.81
C HIS A 373 -21.60 9.41 -13.39
N PHE A 374 -20.68 9.38 -12.42
CA PHE A 374 -20.04 8.18 -11.92
C PHE A 374 -19.84 8.27 -10.41
N PHE A 375 -20.12 7.17 -9.72
CA PHE A 375 -19.72 7.01 -8.32
C PHE A 375 -18.75 5.84 -8.18
N GLU A 376 -17.96 5.89 -7.12
CA GLU A 376 -17.06 4.84 -6.73
C GLU A 376 -17.44 4.29 -5.36
N LEU A 377 -17.26 2.98 -5.21
CA LEU A 377 -17.38 2.26 -3.96
C LEU A 377 -15.98 1.87 -3.50
N GLY A 378 -15.67 2.06 -2.22
CA GLY A 378 -14.37 1.71 -1.69
C GLY A 378 -14.35 1.63 -0.17
N HIS A 379 -13.18 1.32 0.39
CA HIS A 379 -12.98 1.33 1.83
C HIS A 379 -12.60 2.73 2.30
N PRO A 380 -13.37 3.33 3.22
CA PRO A 380 -13.07 4.63 3.80
C PRO A 380 -11.64 4.78 4.32
N GLN A 381 -10.98 5.88 3.94
CA GLN A 381 -9.77 6.35 4.62
C GLN A 381 -10.05 7.66 5.37
N ARG A 382 -9.27 7.87 6.43
CA ARG A 382 -9.20 9.11 7.21
C ARG A 382 -7.73 9.49 7.41
N VAL A 383 -7.38 10.75 7.19
CA VAL A 383 -6.03 11.30 7.44
C VAL A 383 -6.14 12.30 8.59
N ASN A 384 -5.43 12.05 9.69
CA ASN A 384 -5.55 12.82 10.93
C ASN A 384 -7.01 12.96 11.42
N GLY A 385 -7.80 11.89 11.29
CA GLY A 385 -9.21 11.87 11.65
C GLY A 385 -10.16 12.53 10.65
N VAL A 386 -9.65 13.12 9.56
CA VAL A 386 -10.47 13.78 8.54
C VAL A 386 -10.80 12.81 7.39
N PRO A 387 -12.06 12.67 6.95
CA PRO A 387 -12.42 11.86 5.79
C PRO A 387 -11.61 12.22 4.55
N TYR A 388 -11.01 11.22 3.92
CA TYR A 388 -10.17 11.39 2.74
C TYR A 388 -10.30 10.17 1.82
N GLY A 389 -10.77 10.37 0.58
CA GLY A 389 -10.73 9.37 -0.50
C GLY A 389 -11.07 7.92 -0.12
N PHE A 390 -10.35 6.96 -0.68
CA PHE A 390 -10.42 5.56 -0.27
C PHE A 390 -9.04 5.04 0.11
N ALA A 391 -9.02 4.06 1.01
CA ALA A 391 -7.84 3.26 1.28
C ALA A 391 -7.57 2.37 0.06
N GLY A 392 -6.56 2.72 -0.72
CA GLY A 392 -6.20 1.99 -1.93
C GLY A 392 -7.14 2.25 -3.10
N ARG A 393 -7.21 1.29 -4.04
CA ARG A 393 -8.07 1.40 -5.22
C ARG A 393 -9.54 1.23 -4.83
N PRO A 394 -10.47 1.95 -5.50
CA PRO A 394 -11.90 1.68 -5.36
C PRO A 394 -12.20 0.20 -5.62
N ILE A 395 -13.16 -0.34 -4.87
CA ILE A 395 -13.72 -1.69 -5.08
C ILE A 395 -14.37 -1.75 -6.46
N SER A 396 -15.11 -0.70 -6.85
CA SER A 396 -15.73 -0.59 -8.17
C SER A 396 -16.14 0.85 -8.47
N GLY A 397 -16.31 1.17 -9.77
CA GLY A 397 -16.88 2.42 -10.24
C GLY A 397 -18.09 2.15 -11.14
N HIS A 398 -19.12 2.97 -11.04
CA HIS A 398 -20.41 2.76 -11.69
C HIS A 398 -20.90 4.03 -12.36
N GLN A 399 -21.38 3.91 -13.60
CA GLN A 399 -22.04 5.01 -14.29
C GLN A 399 -23.47 5.16 -13.78
N VAL A 400 -23.93 6.42 -13.67
CA VAL A 400 -25.31 6.79 -13.38
C VAL A 400 -25.92 7.36 -14.65
N THR A 401 -26.98 6.74 -15.13
CA THR A 401 -27.76 7.07 -16.31
C THR A 401 -29.16 7.58 -15.96
N GLY A 402 -29.69 7.19 -14.79
CA GLY A 402 -30.93 7.75 -14.24
C GLY A 402 -30.80 9.23 -13.87
N THR A 403 -31.93 9.91 -13.68
CA THR A 403 -31.97 11.32 -13.22
C THR A 403 -32.40 11.40 -11.76
N ILE A 404 -32.19 12.52 -11.08
CA ILE A 404 -32.68 12.71 -9.70
C ILE A 404 -34.22 12.57 -9.58
N ASP A 405 -34.96 12.86 -10.65
CA ASP A 405 -36.42 12.67 -10.70
C ASP A 405 -36.83 11.22 -10.94
N ASN A 406 -36.06 10.51 -11.77
CA ASN A 406 -36.24 9.09 -12.04
C ASN A 406 -34.92 8.32 -11.82
N PRO A 407 -34.52 8.12 -10.55
CA PRO A 407 -33.24 7.50 -10.24
C PRO A 407 -33.31 6.00 -10.51
N GLU A 408 -32.21 5.44 -10.97
CA GLU A 408 -32.08 4.01 -11.21
C GLU A 408 -31.55 3.26 -9.99
N ILE A 409 -31.64 1.93 -10.02
CA ILE A 409 -30.99 1.06 -9.03
C ILE A 409 -29.79 0.40 -9.69
N ILE A 410 -28.60 0.74 -9.21
CA ILE A 410 -27.35 0.13 -9.62
C ILE A 410 -27.03 -1.00 -8.64
N GLU A 411 -26.83 -2.21 -9.17
CA GLU A 411 -26.47 -3.39 -8.39
C GLU A 411 -25.00 -3.74 -8.60
N THR A 412 -24.30 -4.03 -7.50
CA THR A 412 -22.95 -4.60 -7.54
C THR A 412 -22.78 -5.66 -6.47
N GLN A 413 -21.72 -6.45 -6.57
CA GLN A 413 -21.35 -7.43 -5.56
C GLN A 413 -20.15 -6.93 -4.76
N ILE A 414 -20.22 -7.11 -3.43
CA ILE A 414 -19.08 -6.92 -2.54
C ILE A 414 -18.72 -8.25 -1.91
N LYS A 415 -17.43 -8.59 -1.95
CA LYS A 415 -16.86 -9.73 -1.22
C LYS A 415 -16.28 -9.22 0.08
N ILE A 416 -16.71 -9.79 1.20
CA ILE A 416 -16.20 -9.48 2.53
C ILE A 416 -15.53 -10.74 3.05
N GLY A 417 -14.22 -10.67 3.28
CA GLY A 417 -13.45 -11.71 3.96
C GLY A 417 -13.33 -11.46 5.46
N ALA A 418 -12.61 -12.34 6.16
CA ALA A 418 -12.38 -12.23 7.60
C ALA A 418 -11.66 -10.91 7.98
N HIS A 419 -10.79 -10.41 7.11
CA HIS A 419 -9.99 -9.20 7.35
C HIS A 419 -10.42 -7.97 6.54
N THR A 420 -11.45 -8.07 5.70
CA THR A 420 -11.97 -6.93 4.94
C THR A 420 -12.56 -5.89 5.89
N PRO A 421 -12.29 -4.58 5.76
CA PRO A 421 -12.97 -3.57 6.58
C PRO A 421 -14.49 -3.62 6.41
N ARG A 422 -15.26 -3.50 7.51
CA ARG A 422 -16.75 -3.50 7.50
C ARG A 422 -17.33 -2.10 7.30
N GLU A 423 -16.50 -1.22 6.77
CA GLU A 423 -16.85 0.15 6.44
C GLU A 423 -16.71 0.32 4.92
N PHE A 424 -17.75 0.88 4.30
CA PHE A 424 -17.82 1.12 2.88
C PHE A 424 -18.17 2.57 2.63
N GLY A 425 -17.51 3.21 1.69
CA GLY A 425 -17.80 4.58 1.30
C GLY A 425 -18.28 4.64 -0.13
N ILE A 426 -19.20 5.57 -0.39
CA ILE A 426 -19.65 5.95 -1.73
C ILE A 426 -19.27 7.40 -1.96
N GLN A 427 -18.52 7.68 -3.01
CA GLN A 427 -18.15 9.05 -3.41
C GLN A 427 -18.34 9.24 -4.91
N GLU A 428 -18.44 10.49 -5.35
CA GLU A 428 -18.33 10.80 -6.79
C GLU A 428 -16.93 10.36 -7.28
N LYS A 429 -16.87 9.79 -8.48
CA LYS A 429 -15.60 9.34 -9.07
C LYS A 429 -14.59 10.48 -9.06
N GLN A 430 -13.45 10.25 -8.42
CA GLN A 430 -12.39 11.25 -8.38
C GLN A 430 -11.44 11.03 -9.57
N PRO A 431 -10.88 12.10 -10.15
CA PRO A 431 -9.75 11.95 -11.07
C PRO A 431 -8.64 11.18 -10.34
N THR A 432 -8.18 10.08 -10.92
CA THR A 432 -7.00 9.41 -10.38
C THR A 432 -5.82 10.36 -10.55
N ASN A 433 -5.25 10.86 -9.44
CA ASN A 433 -3.92 11.44 -9.44
C ASN A 433 -2.92 10.30 -9.70
N THR A 434 -2.84 9.81 -10.94
CA THR A 434 -1.72 8.98 -11.41
C THR A 434 -0.58 9.87 -11.83
#